data_AF-A0A401P9Q5-F1
#
_entry.id   AF-A0A401P9Q5-F1
#
_cell.length_a   1.000
_cell.length_b   1.000
_cell.length_c   1.000
_cell.angle_alpha   90.00
_cell.angle_beta   90.00
_cell.angle_gamma   90.00
#
_symmetry.space_group_name_H-M   'P 1'
#
loop_
_entity.id
_entity.type
_entity.pdbx_description
1 polymer ?
#
loop_
_entity_poly.entity_id
_entity_poly.type
_entity_poly.pdbx_seq_one_letter_code
_entity_poly.pdbx_strand_id
1 'polypeptide(L)'
;MNATPFVLLLLLYETCGSAAVEFSSGGCTFDDGLEPCEYWQDQEDDFDWRHVRSEDMLHLQHNVPQGSFLMVDSSQHRSGDKARLLLPLMKENDTHCIDFSYWLHSKDYLNPGTLNIFVRVNKGAFVNPIWNVTGSQGEEWHRAELAVSTFWPNEYQACI
;
A
#
# COMPACT_ATOMS: atom_id res chain seq x y z
N MET A 1 24.00 12.71 13.39
CA MET A 1 23.93 12.21 12.00
C MET A 1 22.47 11.97 11.75
N ASN A 2 21.81 12.92 11.08
CA ASN A 2 20.36 12.91 10.90
C ASN A 2 20.03 11.85 9.85
N ALA A 3 19.32 10.79 10.24
CA ALA A 3 18.79 9.82 9.30
C ALA A 3 17.73 10.51 8.45
N THR A 4 17.92 10.52 7.13
CA THR A 4 16.98 11.09 6.17
C THR A 4 15.78 10.14 6.07
N PRO A 5 14.52 10.61 6.25
CA PRO A 5 13.36 9.73 6.28
C PRO A 5 13.10 9.17 4.89
N PHE A 6 12.96 7.85 4.80
CA PHE A 6 12.44 7.19 3.61
C PHE A 6 10.93 7.10 3.78
N VAL A 7 10.18 7.28 2.71
CA VAL A 7 8.72 7.34 2.82
C VAL A 7 8.17 6.47 1.72
N LEU A 8 7.63 5.33 2.13
CA LEU A 8 6.77 4.53 1.27
C LEU A 8 5.34 4.89 1.62
N LEU A 9 4.66 5.55 0.70
CA LEU A 9 3.25 5.90 0.88
C LEU A 9 2.38 5.05 0.02
N LEU A 10 1.22 4.66 0.56
CA LEU A 10 0.24 3.86 -0.13
C LEU A 10 -1.14 4.52 0.00
N LEU A 11 -1.83 4.67 -1.12
CA LEU A 11 -3.23 5.01 -1.26
C LEU A 11 -3.87 3.90 -2.08
N LEU A 12 -4.92 3.25 -1.60
CA LEU A 12 -5.63 2.21 -2.34
C LEU A 12 -6.98 2.76 -2.79
N TYR A 13 -7.28 2.71 -4.07
CA TYR A 13 -8.60 3.05 -4.58
C TYR A 13 -9.00 2.03 -5.62
N GLU A 14 -10.25 1.57 -5.62
CA GLU A 14 -10.74 0.70 -6.69
C GLU A 14 -11.53 1.54 -7.68
N THR A 15 -11.02 1.76 -8.89
CA THR A 15 -11.86 2.25 -9.99
C THR A 15 -11.46 1.60 -11.31
N CYS A 16 -12.17 0.55 -11.72
CA CYS A 16 -12.15 0.12 -13.11
C CYS A 16 -13.20 0.92 -13.90
N GLY A 17 -12.77 2.01 -14.55
CA GLY A 17 -13.41 2.53 -15.78
C GLY A 17 -14.91 2.84 -15.79
N SER A 18 -15.48 3.55 -14.80
CA SER A 18 -16.78 4.22 -15.00
C SER A 18 -16.83 5.60 -14.34
N ALA A 19 -17.33 6.59 -15.09
CA ALA A 19 -17.64 7.90 -14.59
C ALA A 19 -18.79 7.80 -13.57
N ALA A 20 -18.60 8.44 -12.40
CA ALA A 20 -19.39 8.32 -11.18
C ALA A 20 -19.12 7.03 -10.39
N VAL A 21 -18.25 7.13 -9.39
CA VAL A 21 -18.05 6.08 -8.38
C VAL A 21 -18.87 6.49 -7.17
N GLU A 22 -20.05 5.89 -7.04
CA GLU A 22 -20.59 5.61 -5.72
C GLU A 22 -19.62 4.64 -5.02
N PHE A 23 -19.26 4.94 -3.77
CA PHE A 23 -18.38 4.13 -2.94
C PHE A 23 -18.98 2.71 -2.77
N SER A 24 -18.58 1.81 -3.65
CA SER A 24 -18.61 0.37 -3.42
C SER A 24 -17.51 0.02 -2.40
N SER A 25 -17.76 -0.97 -1.56
CA SER A 25 -17.09 -1.23 -0.28
C SER A 25 -15.64 -1.77 -0.35
N GLY A 26 -14.74 -1.17 -1.14
CA GLY A 26 -13.37 -1.69 -1.35
C GLY A 26 -12.23 -0.67 -1.33
N GLY A 27 -12.51 0.64 -1.49
CA GLY A 27 -11.48 1.68 -1.54
C GLY A 27 -11.13 2.29 -0.16
N CYS A 28 -9.86 2.62 0.08
CA CYS A 28 -9.38 3.20 1.34
C CYS A 28 -8.58 4.48 1.11
N THR A 29 -9.17 5.63 1.46
CA THR A 29 -8.49 6.94 1.39
C THR A 29 -7.69 7.27 2.64
N PHE A 30 -7.84 6.48 3.72
CA PHE A 30 -7.24 6.69 5.05
C PHE A 30 -7.64 7.99 5.76
N ASP A 31 -8.54 8.82 5.22
CA ASP A 31 -8.92 10.09 5.84
C ASP A 31 -9.47 9.90 7.26
N ASP A 32 -10.28 8.85 7.44
CA ASP A 32 -10.87 8.45 8.71
C ASP A 32 -10.07 7.35 9.45
N GLY A 33 -8.81 7.12 9.04
CA GLY A 33 -7.92 6.10 9.59
C GLY A 33 -8.01 4.74 8.87
N LEU A 34 -7.49 3.68 9.51
CA LEU A 34 -7.45 2.32 8.96
C LEU A 34 -8.74 1.52 9.18
N GLU A 35 -9.46 1.81 10.27
CA GLU A 35 -10.63 1.05 10.71
C GLU A 35 -11.71 0.90 9.62
N PRO A 36 -12.08 1.95 8.85
CA PRO A 36 -13.15 1.82 7.85
C PRO A 36 -12.77 0.95 6.66
N CYS A 37 -11.48 0.67 6.47
CA CYS A 37 -10.96 -0.06 5.33
C CYS A 37 -10.84 -1.56 5.59
N GLU A 38 -10.98 -1.97 6.85
CA GLU A 38 -10.83 -3.37 7.28
C GLU A 38 -9.47 -3.97 6.88
N TYR A 39 -8.41 -3.15 6.85
CA TYR A 39 -7.04 -3.62 6.56
C TYR A 39 -6.40 -4.11 7.86
N TRP A 40 -5.58 -5.16 7.76
CA TRP A 40 -4.90 -5.75 8.92
C TRP A 40 -3.38 -5.71 8.78
N GLN A 41 -2.70 -5.26 9.82
CA GLN A 41 -1.24 -5.44 9.92
C GLN A 41 -0.94 -6.89 10.29
N ASP A 42 -0.02 -7.52 9.57
CA ASP A 42 0.46 -8.87 9.92
C ASP A 42 1.20 -8.81 11.26
N GLN A 43 0.94 -9.74 12.17
CA GLN A 43 1.63 -9.79 13.47
C GLN A 43 2.87 -10.69 13.43
N GLU A 44 3.10 -11.38 12.30
CA GLU A 44 4.25 -12.25 12.09
C GLU A 44 5.38 -11.58 11.28
N ASP A 45 5.25 -10.28 10.97
CA ASP A 45 6.25 -9.48 10.29
C ASP A 45 7.21 -8.78 11.29
N ASP A 46 8.09 -7.91 10.78
CA ASP A 46 9.13 -7.27 11.60
C ASP A 46 8.70 -5.90 12.16
N PHE A 47 7.76 -5.21 11.49
CA PHE A 47 7.24 -3.91 11.88
C PHE A 47 5.98 -3.53 11.09
N ASP A 48 5.19 -2.58 11.60
CA ASP A 48 3.91 -2.19 11.00
C ASP A 48 4.00 -0.95 10.08
N TRP A 49 3.06 -0.84 9.13
CA TRP A 49 2.77 0.40 8.43
C TRP A 49 2.15 1.43 9.39
N ARG A 50 2.57 2.69 9.30
CA ARG A 50 2.03 3.77 10.15
C ARG A 50 1.04 4.62 9.40
N HIS A 51 -0.16 4.80 9.95
CA HIS A 51 -1.09 5.81 9.46
C HIS A 51 -0.59 7.21 9.79
N VAL A 52 -0.58 8.09 8.80
CA VAL A 52 -0.02 9.43 8.89
C VAL A 52 -0.94 10.41 8.18
N ARG A 53 -1.19 11.55 8.83
CA ARG A 53 -1.76 12.73 8.19
C ARG A 53 -0.66 13.77 7.97
N SER A 54 -0.67 14.44 6.82
CA SER A 54 0.32 15.48 6.50
C SER A 54 0.34 16.62 7.52
N GLU A 55 -0.80 16.88 8.18
CA GLU A 55 -0.95 17.87 9.26
C GLU A 55 -0.13 17.50 10.51
N ASP A 56 0.05 16.21 10.80
CA ASP A 56 0.88 15.76 11.91
C ASP A 56 2.37 15.87 11.58
N MET A 57 2.70 15.99 10.29
CA MET A 57 4.06 16.10 9.75
C MET A 57 4.44 17.53 9.36
N LEU A 58 3.75 18.55 9.86
CA LEU A 58 4.04 19.97 9.58
C LEU A 58 5.51 20.37 9.84
N HIS A 59 6.20 19.64 10.71
CA HIS A 59 7.63 19.84 10.99
C HIS A 59 8.58 19.26 9.92
N LEU A 60 8.12 18.37 9.03
CA LEU A 60 8.95 17.64 8.05
C LEU A 60 9.06 18.33 6.68
N GLN A 61 8.48 19.53 6.50
CA GLN A 61 8.68 20.49 5.38
C GLN A 61 8.84 19.95 3.93
N HIS A 62 7.95 20.43 3.05
CA HIS A 62 8.01 20.47 1.57
C HIS A 62 8.06 19.16 0.78
N ASN A 63 8.57 18.06 1.33
CA ASN A 63 8.82 16.83 0.55
C ASN A 63 7.91 15.65 0.95
N VAL A 64 6.85 15.93 1.71
CA VAL A 64 5.83 14.95 2.08
C VAL A 64 4.54 15.37 1.38
N PRO A 65 3.84 14.45 0.69
CA PRO A 65 2.56 14.77 0.09
C PRO A 65 1.53 15.24 1.12
N GLN A 66 0.58 16.02 0.64
CA GLN A 66 -0.60 16.39 1.41
C GLN A 66 -1.60 15.25 1.42
N GLY A 67 -2.30 15.08 2.54
CA GLY A 67 -3.38 14.11 2.71
C GLY A 67 -3.13 13.11 3.84
N SER A 68 -3.89 12.02 3.80
CA SER A 68 -3.86 10.91 4.75
C SER A 68 -3.39 9.65 4.04
N PHE A 69 -2.42 8.93 4.61
CA PHE A 69 -1.81 7.78 3.96
C PHE A 69 -1.15 6.83 4.95
N LEU A 70 -0.84 5.62 4.50
CA LEU A 70 0.05 4.71 5.22
C LEU A 70 1.51 4.99 4.86
N MET A 71 2.40 4.91 5.84
CA MET A 71 3.82 5.21 5.72
C MET A 71 4.69 4.15 6.37
N VAL A 72 5.77 3.76 5.66
CA VAL A 72 6.93 3.12 6.26
C VAL A 72 8.14 4.04 6.19
N ASP A 73 8.87 4.14 7.31
CA ASP A 73 10.18 4.81 7.38
C ASP A 73 11.30 3.78 7.44
N SER A 74 11.80 3.40 6.26
CA SER A 74 12.82 2.35 6.15
C SER A 74 14.16 2.72 6.80
N SER A 75 14.38 3.99 7.21
CA SER A 75 15.61 4.38 7.92
C SER A 75 15.70 3.79 9.33
N GLN A 76 14.56 3.38 9.88
CA GLN A 76 14.45 2.82 11.23
C GLN A 76 14.56 1.30 11.25
N HIS A 77 14.72 0.67 10.09
CA HIS A 77 14.68 -0.78 9.90
C HIS A 77 15.94 -1.28 9.19
N ARG A 78 16.21 -2.59 9.30
CA ARG A 78 17.36 -3.23 8.65
C ARG A 78 16.96 -3.77 7.29
N SER A 79 17.97 -3.94 6.42
CA SER A 79 17.76 -4.61 5.14
C SER A 79 17.28 -6.04 5.38
N GLY A 80 16.13 -6.38 4.81
CA GLY A 80 15.49 -7.68 4.96
C GLY A 80 14.29 -7.68 5.91
N ASP A 81 14.17 -6.68 6.79
CA ASP A 81 12.98 -6.48 7.62
C ASP A 81 11.77 -6.18 6.71
N LYS A 82 10.58 -6.63 7.10
CA LYS A 82 9.34 -6.52 6.32
C LYS A 82 8.20 -5.99 7.17
N ALA A 83 7.37 -5.17 6.53
CA ALA A 83 6.02 -4.86 6.96
C ALA A 83 5.03 -5.46 5.96
N ARG A 84 3.89 -5.93 6.44
CA ARG A 84 2.84 -6.54 5.64
C ARG A 84 1.48 -6.00 6.03
N LEU A 85 0.78 -5.48 5.04
CA LEU A 85 -0.60 -5.05 5.16
C LEU A 85 -1.50 -5.99 4.37
N LEU A 86 -2.42 -6.65 5.07
CA LEU A 86 -3.41 -7.56 4.51
C LEU A 86 -4.69 -6.80 4.18
N LEU A 87 -5.12 -6.90 2.94
CA LEU A 87 -6.41 -6.37 2.49
C LEU A 87 -7.57 -7.29 2.91
N PRO A 88 -8.83 -6.81 2.82
CA PRO A 88 -10.02 -7.61 3.01
C PRO A 88 -10.04 -8.82 2.09
N LEU A 89 -10.76 -9.85 2.52
CA LEU A 89 -10.97 -11.03 1.70
C LEU A 89 -12.00 -10.70 0.60
N MET A 90 -11.57 -10.74 -0.65
CA MET A 90 -12.39 -10.36 -1.81
C MET A 90 -13.09 -11.58 -2.41
N LYS A 91 -14.37 -11.39 -2.78
CA LYS A 91 -15.28 -12.45 -3.26
C LYS A 91 -16.09 -11.95 -4.44
N GLU A 92 -15.40 -11.49 -5.45
CA GLU A 92 -16.02 -10.81 -6.58
C GLU A 92 -16.66 -11.79 -7.56
N ASN A 93 -17.84 -11.43 -8.06
CA ASN A 93 -18.52 -12.19 -9.12
C ASN A 93 -18.12 -11.70 -10.52
N ASP A 94 -17.78 -10.42 -10.63
CA ASP A 94 -17.47 -9.73 -11.89
C ASP A 94 -15.98 -9.33 -11.96
N THR A 95 -15.57 -8.91 -13.16
CA THR A 95 -14.23 -8.33 -13.38
C THR A 95 -14.04 -7.08 -12.54
N HIS A 96 -12.94 -7.04 -11.79
CA HIS A 96 -12.56 -5.95 -10.90
C HIS A 96 -11.04 -5.78 -10.92
N CYS A 97 -10.58 -4.62 -10.44
CA CYS A 97 -9.17 -4.29 -10.33
C CYS A 97 -8.90 -3.64 -8.98
N ILE A 98 -7.75 -3.95 -8.39
CA ILE A 98 -7.19 -3.20 -7.27
C ILE A 98 -6.34 -2.10 -7.87
N ASP A 99 -6.68 -0.84 -7.60
CA ASP A 99 -5.85 0.29 -7.99
C ASP A 99 -5.26 0.95 -6.74
N PHE A 100 -4.04 1.46 -6.87
CA PHE A 100 -3.34 2.11 -5.78
C PHE A 100 -2.35 3.14 -6.29
N SER A 101 -2.25 4.23 -5.54
CA SER A 101 -1.14 5.15 -5.64
C SER A 101 -0.06 4.80 -4.64
N TYR A 102 1.19 4.86 -5.07
CA TYR A 102 2.33 4.70 -4.19
C TYR A 102 3.34 5.82 -4.41
N TRP A 103 4.07 6.17 -3.36
CA TRP A 103 5.20 7.09 -3.43
C TRP A 103 6.39 6.40 -2.77
N LEU A 104 7.46 6.17 -3.53
CA LEU A 104 8.69 5.56 -3.03
C LEU A 104 9.86 6.51 -3.29
N HIS A 105 10.31 7.23 -2.25
CA HIS A 105 11.32 8.27 -2.38
C HIS A 105 12.49 8.12 -1.42
N SER A 106 13.66 8.54 -1.88
CA SER A 106 14.92 8.61 -1.15
C SER A 106 15.72 9.82 -1.63
N LYS A 107 16.28 10.59 -0.68
CA LYS A 107 17.05 11.81 -0.97
C LYS A 107 18.50 11.56 -1.42
N ASP A 108 19.12 10.44 -1.01
CA ASP A 108 20.58 10.27 -1.06
C ASP A 108 21.08 9.11 -1.95
N TYR A 109 20.42 8.81 -3.07
CA TYR A 109 20.69 7.62 -3.92
C TYR A 109 20.61 6.26 -3.18
N LEU A 110 20.14 6.28 -1.93
CA LEU A 110 19.92 5.10 -1.11
C LEU A 110 18.65 4.40 -1.58
N ASN A 111 18.61 3.08 -1.44
CA ASN A 111 17.44 2.29 -1.81
C ASN A 111 16.41 2.31 -0.66
N PRO A 112 15.22 2.92 -0.85
CA PRO A 112 14.15 2.93 0.16
C PRO A 112 13.52 1.53 0.39
N GLY A 113 13.87 0.54 -0.43
CA GLY A 113 13.39 -0.84 -0.33
C GLY A 113 12.63 -1.28 -1.58
N THR A 114 11.80 -2.31 -1.38
CA THR A 114 10.95 -2.88 -2.41
C THR A 114 9.52 -2.95 -1.89
N LEU A 115 8.58 -2.38 -2.64
CA LEU A 115 7.16 -2.63 -2.44
C LEU A 115 6.77 -3.84 -3.29
N ASN A 116 6.17 -4.83 -2.65
CA ASN A 116 5.68 -6.04 -3.32
C ASN A 116 4.18 -6.14 -3.11
N ILE A 117 3.48 -6.75 -4.06
CA ILE A 117 2.09 -7.14 -3.85
C ILE A 117 1.97 -8.64 -4.13
N PHE A 118 1.44 -9.36 -3.16
CA PHE A 118 1.18 -10.78 -3.23
C PHE A 118 -0.32 -11.01 -3.23
N VAL A 119 -0.74 -12.08 -3.90
CA VAL A 119 -2.12 -12.57 -3.83
C VAL A 119 -2.10 -14.04 -3.46
N ARG A 120 -2.97 -14.42 -2.51
CA ARG A 120 -3.30 -15.81 -2.21
C ARG A 120 -4.76 -16.07 -2.57
N VAL A 121 -5.03 -17.28 -3.06
CA VAL A 121 -6.39 -17.73 -3.39
C VAL A 121 -6.78 -18.85 -2.42
N ASN A 122 -8.02 -18.86 -1.94
CA ASN A 122 -8.61 -19.87 -1.05
C ASN A 122 -7.71 -20.21 0.16
N LYS A 123 -7.17 -19.19 0.83
CA LYS A 123 -6.27 -19.32 1.99
C LYS A 123 -4.97 -20.10 1.71
N GLY A 124 -4.53 -20.14 0.45
CA GLY A 124 -3.21 -20.64 0.08
C GLY A 124 -2.06 -19.79 0.63
N ALA A 125 -0.83 -20.12 0.24
CA ALA A 125 0.36 -19.37 0.64
C ALA A 125 0.60 -18.15 -0.26
N PHE A 126 1.17 -17.09 0.31
CA PHE A 126 1.80 -16.03 -0.47
C PHE A 126 3.16 -16.54 -0.96
N VAL A 127 3.31 -16.76 -2.27
CA VAL A 127 4.52 -17.38 -2.84
C VAL A 127 5.36 -16.36 -3.60
N ASN A 128 4.84 -15.85 -4.71
CA ASN A 128 5.53 -14.91 -5.57
C ASN A 128 4.76 -13.58 -5.64
N PRO A 129 5.46 -12.44 -5.69
CA PRO A 129 4.79 -11.17 -5.90
C PRO A 129 4.20 -11.15 -7.31
N ILE A 130 2.95 -10.71 -7.42
CA ILE A 130 2.29 -10.45 -8.72
C ILE A 130 2.66 -9.08 -9.27
N TRP A 131 3.15 -8.19 -8.41
CA TRP A 131 3.64 -6.87 -8.75
C TRP A 131 4.73 -6.44 -7.78
N ASN A 132 5.73 -5.71 -8.26
CA ASN A 132 6.74 -5.11 -7.40
C ASN A 132 7.35 -3.86 -8.02
N VAL A 133 7.89 -3.01 -7.17
CA VAL A 133 8.75 -1.88 -7.54
C VAL A 133 9.87 -1.77 -6.53
N THR A 134 11.09 -1.51 -7.00
CA THR A 134 12.28 -1.41 -6.15
C THR A 134 12.97 -0.08 -6.39
N GLY A 135 13.47 0.53 -5.32
CA GLY A 135 14.24 1.77 -5.44
C GLY A 135 13.37 3.01 -5.57
N SER A 136 14.01 4.17 -5.42
CA SER A 136 13.34 5.48 -5.54
C SER A 136 12.71 5.65 -6.93
N GLN A 137 11.44 6.03 -6.97
CA GLN A 137 10.68 6.30 -8.20
C GLN A 137 10.50 7.80 -8.46
N GLY A 138 11.23 8.66 -7.75
CA GLY A 138 11.11 10.12 -7.86
C GLY A 138 10.33 10.73 -6.70
N GLU A 139 9.99 12.01 -6.84
CA GLU A 139 9.27 12.80 -5.82
C GLU A 139 7.83 13.07 -6.28
N GLU A 140 7.11 11.99 -6.61
CA GLU A 140 5.73 12.05 -7.10
C GLU A 140 4.96 10.78 -6.75
N TRP A 141 3.62 10.88 -6.81
CA TRP A 141 2.73 9.73 -6.70
C TRP A 141 2.70 8.96 -8.02
N HIS A 142 2.88 7.65 -7.94
CA HIS A 142 2.73 6.72 -9.04
C HIS A 142 1.46 5.90 -8.87
N ARG A 143 0.75 5.63 -9.98
CA ARG A 143 -0.45 4.79 -10.00
C ARG A 143 -0.12 3.41 -10.52
N ALA A 144 -0.69 2.38 -9.92
CA ALA A 144 -0.65 1.01 -10.42
C ALA A 144 -2.01 0.33 -10.29
N GLU A 145 -2.36 -0.48 -11.29
CA GLU A 145 -3.62 -1.23 -11.34
C GLU A 145 -3.32 -2.73 -11.47
N LEU A 146 -4.01 -3.54 -10.69
CA LEU A 146 -3.91 -4.99 -10.69
C LEU A 146 -5.27 -5.61 -11.02
N ALA A 147 -5.36 -6.20 -12.21
CA ALA A 147 -6.50 -7.02 -12.60
C ALA A 147 -6.32 -8.43 -12.02
N VAL A 148 -7.11 -8.78 -11.00
CA VAL A 148 -7.09 -10.11 -10.37
C VAL A 148 -8.19 -10.97 -10.99
N SER A 149 -7.80 -11.97 -11.79
CA SER A 149 -8.74 -12.89 -12.44
C SER A 149 -9.18 -14.04 -11.52
N THR A 150 -9.59 -13.71 -10.29
CA THR A 150 -10.15 -14.68 -9.33
C THR A 150 -11.58 -14.28 -9.00
N PHE A 151 -12.51 -15.22 -9.20
CA PHE A 151 -13.95 -14.97 -9.06
C PHE A 151 -14.59 -16.00 -8.12
N TRP A 152 -15.74 -15.63 -7.56
CA TRP A 152 -16.59 -16.53 -6.76
C TRP A 152 -16.87 -17.85 -7.53
N PRO A 153 -16.84 -19.02 -6.87
CA PRO A 153 -16.77 -19.27 -5.42
C PRO A 153 -15.37 -19.21 -4.81
N ASN A 154 -14.34 -18.86 -5.59
CA ASN A 154 -13.03 -18.65 -5.02
C ASN A 154 -12.97 -17.29 -4.32
N GLU A 155 -12.20 -17.24 -3.24
CA GLU A 155 -11.88 -16.01 -2.52
C GLU A 155 -10.38 -15.74 -2.64
N TYR A 156 -9.99 -14.48 -2.65
CA TYR A 156 -8.58 -14.13 -2.65
C TYR A 156 -8.29 -12.98 -1.67
N GLN A 157 -7.03 -12.88 -1.28
CA GLN A 157 -6.57 -11.83 -0.40
C GLN A 157 -5.26 -11.28 -0.94
N ALA A 158 -5.16 -9.95 -0.99
CA ALA A 158 -3.93 -9.25 -1.32
C ALA A 158 -3.14 -8.94 -0.04
N CYS A 159 -1.81 -8.99 -0.14
CA CYS A 159 -0.86 -8.56 0.88
C CYS A 159 0.13 -7.62 0.24
N ILE A 160 0.37 -6.49 0.88
CA ILE A 160 1.28 -5.43 0.45
C ILE A 160 2.47 -5.39 1.40
#